data_AF-A0A523NI93-F1
#
_entry.id   AF-A0A523NI93-F1
#
_cell.length_a   1.000
_cell.length_b   1.000
_cell.length_c   1.000
_cell.angle_alpha   90.00
_cell.angle_beta   90.00
_cell.angle_gamma   90.00
#
_symmetry.space_group_name_H-M   'P 1'
#
loop_
_entity.id
_entity.type
_entity.pdbx_description
1 polymer ?
#
loop_
_entity_poly.entity_id
_entity_poly.type
_entity_poly.pdbx_seq_one_letter_code
_entity_poly.pdbx_strand_id
1 'polypeptide(L)'
;MKQKMKQKMKHKKKEELDGKWKKVATQAVTQDDFKWKLKENPIEELKKFDLHVPEGVEVKIGTGGIFTLVPPPDVSDEITDEIQWWRWRLDMIAEFGRAEKEAGVNLTAPESEEGV
;
A
#
# COMPACT_ATOMS: atom_id res chain seq x y z
N MET A 1 -26.56 8.65 -20.48
CA MET A 1 -26.48 7.87 -19.21
C MET A 1 -25.16 7.10 -19.03
N LYS A 2 -24.03 7.52 -19.63
CA LYS A 2 -22.75 6.77 -19.57
C LYS A 2 -21.77 7.26 -18.48
N GLN A 3 -22.18 8.18 -17.61
CA GLN A 3 -21.30 8.81 -16.61
C GLN A 3 -21.48 8.31 -15.17
N LYS A 4 -22.49 7.47 -14.88
CA LYS A 4 -22.74 6.95 -13.51
C LYS A 4 -22.07 5.59 -13.19
N MET A 5 -21.32 5.02 -14.12
CA MET A 5 -20.59 3.75 -13.94
C MET A 5 -19.07 3.93 -13.87
N LYS A 6 -18.59 5.17 -13.74
CA LYS A 6 -17.16 5.52 -13.85
C LYS A 6 -16.53 5.91 -12.51
N GLN A 7 -17.17 5.56 -11.39
CA GLN A 7 -16.73 5.95 -10.07
C GLN A 7 -16.76 4.73 -9.15
N LYS A 8 -15.66 4.58 -8.39
CA LYS A 8 -15.28 3.46 -7.53
C LYS A 8 -14.77 2.25 -8.29
N MET A 9 -13.46 2.02 -8.15
CA MET A 9 -12.94 0.66 -8.00
C MET A 9 -14.01 -0.20 -7.37
N LYS A 10 -14.46 -1.25 -8.07
CA LYS A 10 -15.48 -2.19 -7.56
C LYS A 10 -15.15 -2.46 -6.10
N HIS A 11 -15.97 -1.94 -5.17
CA HIS A 11 -15.66 -1.91 -3.73
C HIS A 11 -15.07 -3.22 -3.22
N LYS A 12 -15.58 -4.32 -3.76
CA LYS A 12 -15.11 -5.69 -3.55
C LYS A 12 -13.59 -5.88 -3.78
N LYS A 13 -13.02 -5.44 -4.91
CA LYS A 13 -11.58 -5.61 -5.20
C LYS A 13 -10.72 -4.80 -4.22
N LYS A 14 -11.15 -3.59 -3.88
CA LYS A 14 -10.44 -2.72 -2.93
C LYS A 14 -10.51 -3.28 -1.50
N GLU A 15 -11.65 -3.83 -1.11
CA GLU A 15 -11.85 -4.49 0.18
C GLU A 15 -11.02 -5.78 0.30
N GLU A 16 -10.89 -6.55 -0.77
CA GLU A 16 -10.00 -7.71 -0.82
C GLU A 16 -8.52 -7.33 -0.68
N LEU A 17 -8.09 -6.28 -1.39
CA LEU A 17 -6.73 -5.74 -1.29
C LEU A 17 -6.45 -5.20 0.12
N ASP A 18 -7.39 -4.45 0.70
CA ASP A 18 -7.26 -3.90 2.05
C ASP A 18 -7.23 -5.01 3.12
N GLY A 19 -8.09 -6.03 2.98
CA GLY A 19 -8.08 -7.19 3.86
C GLY A 19 -6.76 -7.96 3.83
N LYS A 20 -6.19 -8.16 2.63
CA LYS A 20 -4.86 -8.76 2.45
C LYS A 20 -3.76 -7.87 3.05
N TRP A 21 -3.81 -6.57 2.80
CA TRP A 21 -2.88 -5.60 3.37
C TRP A 21 -2.91 -5.61 4.90
N LYS A 22 -4.09 -5.64 5.50
CA LYS A 22 -4.25 -5.68 6.95
C LYS A 22 -3.59 -6.90 7.58
N LYS A 23 -3.64 -8.06 6.91
CA LYS A 23 -2.91 -9.27 7.34
C LYS A 23 -1.40 -9.06 7.30
N VAL A 24 -0.89 -8.49 6.22
CA VAL A 24 0.54 -8.15 6.05
C VAL A 24 0.98 -7.18 7.14
N ALA A 25 0.25 -6.08 7.33
CA ALA A 25 0.54 -5.09 8.35
C ALA A 25 0.52 -5.70 9.76
N THR A 26 -0.47 -6.56 10.05
CA THR A 26 -0.55 -7.27 11.34
C THR A 26 0.66 -8.18 11.54
N GLN A 27 1.07 -8.95 10.53
CA GLN A 27 2.27 -9.77 10.59
C GLN A 27 3.54 -8.93 10.73
N ALA A 28 3.63 -7.78 10.07
CA ALA A 28 4.76 -6.87 10.18
C ALA A 28 4.89 -6.23 11.57
N VAL A 29 3.78 -6.04 12.28
CA VAL A 29 3.79 -5.55 13.67
C VAL A 29 4.08 -6.68 14.66
N THR A 30 3.69 -7.91 14.34
CA THR A 30 3.75 -9.05 15.27
C THR A 30 5.02 -9.90 15.10
N GLN A 31 5.62 -9.90 13.91
CA GLN A 31 6.80 -10.70 13.57
C GLN A 31 7.90 -9.79 13.01
N ASP A 32 8.91 -9.51 13.82
CA ASP A 32 10.05 -8.67 13.44
C ASP A 32 10.85 -9.24 12.26
N ASP A 33 11.01 -10.56 12.17
CA ASP A 33 11.62 -11.23 11.01
C ASP A 33 10.86 -10.94 9.71
N PHE A 34 9.53 -10.93 9.78
CA PHE A 34 8.68 -10.60 8.63
C PHE A 34 8.78 -9.12 8.30
N LYS A 35 8.81 -8.24 9.31
CA LYS A 35 9.02 -6.80 9.13
C LYS A 35 10.31 -6.51 8.38
N TRP A 36 11.41 -7.17 8.75
CA TRP A 36 12.70 -7.00 8.09
C TRP A 36 12.66 -7.47 6.63
N LYS A 37 12.07 -8.65 6.36
CA LYS A 37 11.87 -9.16 5.00
C LYS A 37 10.99 -8.25 4.16
N LEU A 38 9.91 -7.73 4.75
CA LEU A 38 9.00 -6.78 4.11
C LEU A 38 9.69 -5.45 3.81
N LYS A 39 10.70 -5.05 4.59
CA LYS A 39 11.52 -3.87 4.31
C LYS A 39 12.54 -4.10 3.20
N GLU A 40 13.19 -5.26 3.18
CA GLU A 40 14.14 -5.61 2.11
C GLU A 40 13.44 -5.78 0.76
N ASN A 41 12.35 -6.55 0.73
CA ASN A 41 11.63 -6.88 -0.50
C ASN A 41 10.10 -6.85 -0.29
N PRO A 42 9.50 -5.66 -0.10
CA PRO A 42 8.06 -5.50 0.10
C PRO A 42 7.25 -6.13 -1.02
N ILE A 43 7.69 -5.98 -2.27
CA ILE A 43 6.96 -6.52 -3.44
C ILE A 43 6.89 -8.05 -3.40
N GLU A 44 7.98 -8.72 -3.02
CA GLU A 44 7.99 -10.19 -2.93
C GLU A 44 7.16 -10.70 -1.76
N GLU A 45 7.27 -10.07 -0.59
CA GLU A 45 6.44 -10.44 0.55
C GLU A 45 4.96 -10.19 0.26
N LEU A 46 4.59 -9.06 -0.34
CA LEU A 46 3.21 -8.74 -0.70
C LEU A 46 2.63 -9.75 -1.72
N LYS A 47 3.43 -10.22 -2.68
CA LYS A 47 3.00 -11.28 -3.62
C LYS A 47 2.56 -12.56 -2.91
N LYS A 48 3.15 -12.91 -1.75
CA LYS A 48 2.74 -14.10 -0.97
C LYS A 48 1.32 -13.99 -0.41
N PHE A 49 0.81 -12.77 -0.27
CA PHE A 49 -0.55 -12.48 0.17
C PHE A 49 -1.51 -12.23 -0.99
N ASP A 50 -1.11 -12.62 -2.21
CA ASP A 50 -1.88 -12.38 -3.43
C ASP A 50 -2.12 -10.87 -3.65
N LEU A 51 -1.16 -10.04 -3.20
CA LEU A 51 -1.09 -8.61 -3.50
C LEU A 51 -0.10 -8.44 -4.64
N HIS A 52 -0.64 -8.25 -5.84
CA HIS A 52 0.12 -8.05 -7.06
C HIS A 52 0.01 -6.61 -7.53
N VAL A 53 1.14 -6.08 -8.00
CA VAL A 53 1.19 -4.81 -8.72
C VAL A 53 0.34 -4.93 -10.00
N PRO A 54 -0.44 -3.91 -10.37
CA PRO A 54 -1.24 -3.94 -11.59
C PRO A 54 -0.41 -4.26 -12.83
N GLU A 55 -1.03 -4.98 -13.77
CA GLU A 55 -0.37 -5.37 -15.02
C GLU A 55 0.04 -4.13 -15.83
N GLY A 56 1.25 -4.16 -16.39
CA GLY A 56 1.84 -3.04 -17.12
C GLY A 56 2.57 -2.02 -16.26
N VAL A 57 2.54 -2.14 -14.93
CA VAL A 57 3.27 -1.25 -14.02
C VAL A 57 4.68 -1.77 -13.78
N GLU A 58 5.66 -0.94 -14.11
CA GLU A 58 7.06 -1.28 -13.92
C GLU A 58 7.50 -0.89 -12.51
N VAL A 59 8.01 -1.86 -11.75
CA VAL A 59 8.57 -1.61 -10.41
C VAL A 59 10.06 -1.39 -10.53
N LYS A 60 10.54 -0.20 -10.17
CA LYS A 60 11.96 0.14 -10.10
C LYS A 60 12.42 0.21 -8.67
N ILE A 61 13.54 -0.45 -8.36
CA ILE A 61 14.19 -0.35 -7.06
C ILE A 61 15.27 0.71 -7.18
N GLY A 62 15.06 1.84 -6.53
CA GLY A 62 16.02 2.94 -6.47
C GLY A 62 17.11 2.72 -5.43
N THR A 63 18.14 3.56 -5.46
CA THR A 63 19.23 3.54 -4.48
C THR A 63 18.70 3.78 -3.07
N GLY A 64 18.99 2.87 -2.15
CA GLY A 64 18.48 2.91 -0.77
C GLY A 64 17.21 2.10 -0.51
N GLY A 65 16.81 1.22 -1.45
CA GLY A 65 15.66 0.32 -1.25
C GLY A 65 14.30 0.99 -1.47
N ILE A 66 14.27 2.11 -2.18
CA ILE A 66 13.03 2.85 -2.46
C ILE A 66 12.37 2.26 -3.70
N PHE A 67 11.18 1.68 -3.52
CA PHE A 67 10.39 1.11 -4.61
C PHE A 67 9.60 2.20 -5.32
N THR A 68 9.91 2.45 -6.58
CA THR A 68 9.21 3.41 -7.45
C THR A 68 8.35 2.66 -8.44
N LEU A 69 7.05 2.93 -8.43
CA LEU A 69 6.10 2.42 -9.39
C LEU A 69 6.03 3.37 -10.58
N VAL A 70 6.34 2.86 -11.77
CA VAL A 70 6.28 3.59 -13.03
C VAL A 70 5.03 3.13 -13.79
N PRO A 71 3.96 3.95 -13.83
CA PRO A 71 2.81 3.68 -14.68
C PRO A 71 3.21 3.69 -16.17
N PRO A 72 2.55 2.87 -17.02
CA PRO A 72 2.67 3.02 -18.47
C PRO A 72 2.10 4.37 -18.95
N PRO A 73 2.37 4.80 -20.20
CA PRO A 73 1.87 6.09 -20.70
C PRO A 73 0.36 6.10 -21.01
N ASP A 74 -0.29 4.93 -21.13
CA ASP A 74 -1.70 4.80 -21.54
C ASP A 74 -2.52 3.95 -20.54
N VAL A 75 -2.45 4.32 -19.26
CA VAL A 75 -3.17 3.62 -18.17
C VAL A 75 -4.51 4.29 -17.93
N SER A 76 -5.56 3.48 -17.77
CA SER A 76 -6.88 3.97 -17.36
C SER A 76 -6.86 4.49 -15.92
N ASP A 77 -7.72 5.46 -15.59
CA ASP A 77 -7.82 6.03 -14.23
C ASP A 77 -7.92 4.96 -13.11
N GLU A 78 -8.51 3.79 -13.42
CA GLU A 78 -8.59 2.64 -12.53
C GLU A 78 -7.21 2.09 -12.12
N ILE A 79 -6.30 1.91 -13.08
CA ILE A 79 -4.94 1.43 -12.85
C ILE A 79 -4.13 2.53 -12.14
N THR A 80 -4.36 3.80 -12.45
CA THR A 80 -3.72 4.94 -11.75
C THR A 80 -4.05 4.95 -10.26
N ASP A 81 -5.31 4.77 -9.87
CA ASP A 81 -5.72 4.74 -8.45
C ASP A 81 -5.11 3.52 -7.73
N GLU A 82 -4.99 2.37 -8.42
CA GLU A 82 -4.34 1.17 -7.87
C GLU A 82 -2.84 1.40 -7.66
N ILE A 83 -2.17 2.06 -8.61
CA ILE A 83 -0.75 2.45 -8.49
C ILE A 83 -0.55 3.43 -7.34
N GLN A 84 -1.43 4.43 -7.19
CA GLN A 84 -1.34 5.37 -6.07
C GLN A 84 -1.54 4.67 -4.73
N TRP A 85 -2.51 3.74 -4.65
CA TRP A 85 -2.71 2.91 -3.47
C TRP A 85 -1.44 2.14 -3.11
N TRP A 86 -0.83 1.47 -4.09
CA TRP A 86 0.44 0.75 -3.92
C TRP A 86 1.57 1.67 -3.48
N ARG A 87 1.69 2.85 -4.09
CA ARG A 87 2.74 3.83 -3.77
C ARG A 87 2.67 4.28 -2.32
N TRP A 88 1.47 4.59 -1.82
CA TRP A 88 1.24 4.93 -0.40
C TRP A 88 1.63 3.79 0.55
N ARG A 89 1.35 2.53 0.19
CA ARG A 89 1.65 1.38 1.05
C ARG A 89 3.14 1.05 1.10
N LEU A 90 3.83 1.15 -0.04
CA LEU A 90 5.28 0.98 -0.11
C LEU A 90 6.02 2.08 0.67
N ASP A 91 5.53 3.32 0.58
CA ASP A 91 6.03 4.44 1.37
C ASP A 91 5.86 4.16 2.87
N MET A 92 4.67 3.73 3.28
CA MET A 92 4.39 3.36 4.67
C MET A 92 5.29 2.22 5.17
N ILE A 93 5.60 1.19 4.37
CA ILE A 93 6.56 0.13 4.74
C ILE A 93 7.98 0.68 4.89
N ALA A 94 8.39 1.56 3.97
CA ALA A 94 9.70 2.19 4.04
C ALA A 94 9.83 3.07 5.30
N GLU A 95 8.77 3.78 5.68
CA GLU A 95 8.67 4.54 6.93
C GLU A 95 8.62 3.64 8.16
N PHE A 96 7.90 2.51 8.11
CA PHE A 96 7.80 1.54 9.20
C PHE A 96 9.18 0.99 9.63
N GLY A 97 10.12 0.96 8.69
CA GLY A 97 11.52 0.62 8.93
C GLY A 97 12.42 1.79 9.35
N ARG A 98 11.95 3.04 9.31
CA ARG A 98 12.66 4.26 9.75
C ARG A 98 12.17 4.77 11.10
N ALA A 99 10.89 4.60 11.42
CA ALA A 99 10.26 5.07 12.67
C ALA A 99 10.90 4.52 13.96
N GLU A 100 11.67 3.44 13.90
CA GLU A 100 12.46 2.96 15.05
C GLU A 100 13.67 3.84 15.38
N LYS A 101 14.11 4.70 14.46
CA LYS A 101 15.23 5.64 14.69
C LYS A 101 14.80 7.06 15.07
N GLU A 102 13.53 7.40 14.89
CA GLU A 102 12.98 8.73 15.14
C GLU A 102 11.71 8.58 15.97
N ALA A 103 11.86 8.66 17.30
CA ALA A 103 10.75 8.56 18.24
C ALA A 103 9.64 9.58 17.95
N GLY A 104 8.38 9.13 17.98
CA GLY A 104 7.20 9.97 18.24
C GLY A 104 6.65 10.82 17.09
N VAL A 105 5.77 10.25 16.26
CA VAL A 105 4.83 11.05 15.44
C VAL A 105 3.42 10.43 15.51
N ASN A 106 2.63 11.01 16.41
CA ASN A 106 1.22 11.36 16.31
C ASN A 106 0.37 10.67 15.21
N LEU A 107 -0.15 9.47 15.49
CA LEU A 107 -1.37 8.98 14.85
C LEU A 107 -2.56 9.66 15.54
N THR A 108 -2.86 10.89 15.15
CA THR A 108 -4.17 11.48 15.40
C THR A 108 -5.18 10.70 14.55
N ALA A 109 -5.91 9.80 15.23
CA ALA A 109 -7.25 9.46 14.80
C ALA A 109 -8.07 10.77 14.82
N PRO A 110 -8.85 11.10 13.78
CA PRO A 110 -9.88 12.10 13.94
C PRO A 110 -10.87 11.56 14.98
N GLU A 111 -10.90 12.22 16.13
CA GLU A 111 -11.87 12.05 17.18
C GLU A 111 -13.27 12.23 16.57
N SER A 112 -14.05 11.15 16.52
CA SER A 112 -15.48 11.26 16.28
C SER A 112 -16.11 11.83 17.55
N GLU A 113 -16.28 13.15 17.54
CA GLU A 113 -17.19 13.93 18.37
C GLU A 113 -18.63 13.44 18.19
N GLU A 114 -19.21 12.75 19.18
CA GLU A 114 -20.64 12.71 19.54
C GLU A 114 -20.68 12.24 21.02
N GLY A 115 -21.05 13.00 22.04
CA GLY A 115 -22.19 13.91 22.16
C GLY A 115 -23.27 13.26 23.02
N VAL A 116 -23.13 13.28 24.36
CA VAL A 116 -24.20 13.46 25.37
C VAL A 116 -23.64 13.50 26.79
#